data_AF-A0A969G7S5-F1
#
_entry.id   AF-A0A969G7S5-F1
#
_cell.length_a   1.000
_cell.length_b   1.000
_cell.length_c   1.000
_cell.angle_alpha   90.00
_cell.angle_beta   90.00
_cell.angle_gamma   90.00
#
_symmetry.space_group_name_H-M   'P 1'
#
loop_
_entity.id
_entity.type
_entity.pdbx_description
1 polymer ?
#
loop_
_entity_poly.entity_id
_entity_poly.type
_entity_poly.pdbx_seq_one_letter_code
_entity_poly.pdbx_strand_id
1 'polypeptide(L)' 'PINPHSQIADTGKGLPEDLDWEEATSLGLKLVRILTDQLDGTMEVESSPTGTCFTLYFPIDEG' A
#
# COMPACT_ATOMS: atom_id res chain seq x y z
N PRO A 1 -19.70 9.01 1.28
CA PRO A 1 -18.96 8.70 2.53
C PRO A 1 -17.46 8.92 2.30
N ILE A 2 -16.74 9.50 3.28
CA ILE A 2 -15.29 9.58 3.22
C ILE A 2 -14.78 8.22 3.69
N ASN A 3 -14.12 7.46 2.80
CA ASN A 3 -13.46 6.22 3.20
C ASN A 3 -12.12 6.57 3.87
N PRO A 4 -11.89 6.15 5.12
CA PRO A 4 -10.63 6.41 5.80
C PRO A 4 -9.53 5.65 5.07
N HIS A 5 -8.44 6.36 4.82
CA HIS A 5 -7.27 5.80 4.19
C HIS A 5 -6.01 6.40 4.81
N SER A 6 -4.91 5.65 4.73
CA SER A 6 -3.57 6.11 5.12
C SER A 6 -2.69 6.16 3.89
N GLN A 7 -1.98 7.28 3.69
CA GLN A 7 -1.00 7.43 2.62
C GLN A 7 0.40 7.48 3.20
N ILE A 8 1.30 6.69 2.61
CA ILE A 8 2.72 6.72 2.91
C ILE A 8 3.43 7.00 1.60
N ALA A 9 4.06 8.17 1.51
CA ALA A 9 4.75 8.62 0.30
C ALA A 9 6.22 8.93 0.58
N ASP A 10 7.08 8.57 -0.38
CA ASP A 10 8.48 8.96 -0.44
C ASP A 10 8.77 9.71 -1.75
N THR A 11 9.83 10.52 -1.77
CA THR A 11 10.31 11.25 -2.96
C THR A 11 11.54 10.59 -3.57
N GLY A 12 11.64 9.27 -3.47
CA GLY A 12 12.73 8.47 -4.00
C GLY A 12 12.63 8.26 -5.51
N LYS A 13 13.29 7.22 -6.00
CA LYS A 13 13.37 6.91 -7.45
C LYS A 13 12.25 6.00 -7.96
N GLY A 14 11.26 5.70 -7.14
CA GLY A 14 10.24 4.70 -7.43
C GLY A 14 10.71 3.25 -7.22
N LEU A 15 9.78 2.34 -7.47
CA LEU A 15 9.98 0.90 -7.49
C LEU A 15 10.60 0.47 -8.83
N PRO A 16 11.38 -0.63 -8.86
CA PRO A 16 11.81 -1.24 -10.11
C PRO A 16 10.61 -1.61 -11.00
N GLU A 17 10.70 -1.42 -12.31
CA GLU A 17 9.61 -1.72 -13.26
C GLU A 17 9.22 -3.21 -13.29
N ASP A 18 10.15 -4.09 -12.92
CA ASP A 18 9.99 -5.55 -12.86
C ASP A 18 9.54 -6.06 -11.48
N LEU A 19 9.37 -5.16 -10.49
CA LEU A 19 8.87 -5.52 -9.19
C LEU A 19 7.35 -5.67 -9.23
N ASP A 20 6.87 -6.90 -9.17
CA ASP A 20 5.51 -7.19 -8.76
C ASP A 20 5.39 -6.95 -7.24
N TRP A 21 4.76 -5.84 -6.85
CA TRP A 21 4.61 -5.47 -5.45
C TRP A 21 3.62 -6.37 -4.71
N GLU A 22 2.66 -6.99 -5.43
CA GLU A 22 1.70 -7.92 -4.86
C GLU A 22 2.42 -9.21 -4.46
N GLU A 23 3.34 -9.68 -5.29
CA GLU A 23 4.18 -10.86 -5.06
C GLU A 23 5.52 -10.53 -4.39
N ALA A 24 5.69 -9.31 -3.89
CA ALA A 24 6.96 -8.85 -3.34
C ALA A 24 7.46 -9.78 -2.23
N THR A 25 8.71 -10.25 -2.40
CA THR A 25 9.33 -11.21 -1.47
C THR A 25 9.87 -10.56 -0.20
N SER A 26 9.99 -9.22 -0.19
CA SER A 26 10.52 -8.48 0.94
C SER A 26 9.63 -8.64 2.18
N LEU A 27 10.26 -8.78 3.35
CA LEU A 27 9.53 -8.95 4.60
C LEU A 27 8.64 -7.75 4.91
N GLY A 28 9.09 -6.53 4.60
CA GLY A 28 8.34 -5.31 4.86
C GLY A 28 7.00 -5.27 4.11
N LEU A 29 7.01 -5.49 2.79
CA LEU A 29 5.78 -5.47 1.99
C LEU A 29 4.85 -6.63 2.35
N LYS A 30 5.40 -7.80 2.69
CA LYS A 30 4.60 -8.91 3.23
C LYS A 30 3.87 -8.54 4.51
N LEU A 31 4.55 -7.89 5.45
CA LEU A 31 3.93 -7.46 6.71
C LEU A 31 2.82 -6.45 6.47
N VAL A 32 3.06 -5.45 5.61
CA VAL A 32 2.03 -4.45 5.26
C VAL A 32 0.81 -5.14 4.66
N ARG A 33 0.99 -6.04 3.68
CA ARG A 33 -0.11 -6.81 3.06
C ARG A 33 -0.90 -7.62 4.09
N ILE A 34 -0.22 -8.40 4.94
CA ILE A 34 -0.87 -9.21 5.97
C ILE A 34 -1.71 -8.35 6.92
N LEU A 35 -1.18 -7.22 7.36
CA LEU A 35 -1.88 -6.32 8.29
C LEU A 35 -3.08 -5.63 7.64
N THR A 36 -2.97 -5.26 6.36
CA THR A 36 -4.09 -4.71 5.59
C THR A 36 -5.20 -5.75 5.42
N ASP A 37 -4.85 -6.97 5.01
CA ASP A 37 -5.81 -8.07 4.81
C ASP A 37 -6.52 -8.44 6.13
N GLN A 38 -5.82 -8.41 7.27
CA GLN A 38 -6.41 -8.65 8.59
C GLN A 38 -7.48 -7.63 9.01
N LEU A 39 -7.48 -6.45 8.39
CA LEU A 39 -8.43 -5.37 8.66
C LEU A 39 -9.48 -5.24 7.54
N ASP A 40 -9.62 -6.27 6.69
CA ASP A 40 -10.46 -6.27 5.49
C ASP A 40 -10.19 -5.04 4.58
N GLY A 41 -8.95 -4.56 4.61
CA GLY A 41 -8.50 -3.39 3.87
C GLY A 41 -8.06 -3.73 2.46
N THR A 42 -7.79 -2.69 1.68
CA THR A 42 -7.15 -2.81 0.36
C THR A 42 -5.95 -1.87 0.27
N MET A 43 -5.01 -2.18 -0.61
CA MET A 43 -3.83 -1.36 -0.83
C MET A 43 -3.69 -1.04 -2.32
N GLU A 44 -3.39 0.21 -2.61
CA GLU A 44 -3.00 0.70 -3.94
C GLU A 44 -1.57 1.23 -3.88
N VAL A 45 -0.83 1.05 -4.98
CA VAL A 45 0.56 1.50 -5.10
C VAL A 45 0.71 2.33 -6.36
N GLU A 46 1.13 3.58 -6.18
CA GLU A 46 1.53 4.47 -7.27
C GLU A 46 3.05 4.65 -7.21
N SER A 47 3.76 4.33 -8.28
CA SER A 47 5.21 4.47 -8.31
C SER A 47 5.68 5.08 -9.63
N SER A 48 6.63 6.01 -9.53
CA SER A 48 7.24 6.69 -10.66
C SER A 48 8.67 7.10 -10.33
N PRO A 49 9.44 7.60 -11.31
CA PRO A 49 10.78 8.13 -11.05
C PRO A 49 10.84 9.28 -10.03
N THR A 50 9.70 9.86 -9.62
CA THR A 50 9.63 10.93 -8.61
C THR A 50 9.22 10.45 -7.23
N GLY A 51 9.01 9.15 -7.02
CA GLY A 51 8.66 8.58 -5.71
C GLY A 51 7.71 7.40 -5.77
N THR A 52 7.38 6.88 -4.59
CA THR A 52 6.34 5.86 -4.41
C THR A 52 5.33 6.34 -3.37
N CYS A 53 4.05 6.07 -3.62
CA CYS A 53 2.97 6.28 -2.68
C CYS A 53 2.20 4.96 -2.49
N PHE A 54 2.06 4.54 -1.25
CA PHE A 54 1.18 3.45 -0.83
C PHE A 54 -0.07 4.05 -0.21
N THR A 55 -1.24 3.68 -0.72
CA THR A 55 -2.53 4.07 -0.15
C THR A 55 -3.22 2.83 0.41
N LEU A 56 -3.55 2.88 1.70
CA LEU A 56 -4.23 1.82 2.43
C LEU A 56 -5.66 2.26 2.71
N TYR A 57 -6.65 1.51 2.26
CA TYR A 57 -8.07 1.76 2.53
C TYR A 57 -8.59 0.77 3.56
N PHE A 58 -9.36 1.27 4.52
CA PHE A 58 -9.99 0.42 5.54
C PHE A 58 -11.51 0.62 5.53
N PRO A 59 -12.30 -0.44 5.69
CA PRO A 59 -13.74 -0.31 5.89
C PRO A 59 -14.00 0.45 7.19
N ILE A 60 -15.02 1.31 7.18
CA ILE A 60 -15.56 1.88 8.41
C ILE A 60 -16.49 0.82 8.99
N ASP A 61 -16.21 0.38 10.21
CA ASP A 61 -17.18 -0.37 10.99
C ASP A 61 -18.26 0.60 11.48
N GLU A 62 -19.41 0.59 10.80
CA GLU A 62 -20.64 1.23 11.27
C GLU A 62 -21.33 0.24 12.21
N GLY A 63 -20.86 0.16 13.46
CA GLY A 63 -21.33 -0.81 14.46
C GLY A 63 -22.85 -0.86 14.69
#